data_AF-A0A6N4TCV0-F1
#
_entry.id   AF-A0A6N4TCV0-F1
#
_cell.length_a   1.000
_cell.length_b   1.000
_cell.length_c   1.000
_cell.angle_alpha   90.00
_cell.angle_beta   90.00
_cell.angle_gamma   90.00
#
_symmetry.space_group_name_H-M   'P 1'
#
loop_
_entity.id
_entity.type
_entity.pdbx_description
1 polymer ?
#
loop_
_entity_poly.entity_id
_entity_poly.type
_entity_poly.pdbx_seq_one_letter_code
_entity_poly.pdbx_strand_id
1 'polypeptide(L)'
;MAWKDAYQYVGKLFNKHDKDELVADDMHAESGRQDASLPLGARIGSVVNLQKTPLIRAISQGSLIAMPDEAETRIVAISRMQLPISGKMYRYYLNRDADGNNGGEKFLQLYCDASGELQELLYCSHLTRLIPETVEDQQAFLGENGAGLGDRNYSLWREQLVSIGWDEASLDSVFSDADSLQYERDAGDPAQEFVAPFKGVETRIDDAAGKLGLQQDVVFMPYRRSLNEAGEQSELLLISTEILRSKDGSSKRDIHVDFMIALPLEAERLLVQ
;
A
#
# COMPACT_ATOMS: atom_id res chain seq x y z
N MET A 1 -15.76 11.45 3.26
CA MET A 1 -15.06 12.49 2.46
C MET A 1 -13.64 12.00 2.30
N ALA A 2 -13.35 11.52 1.10
CA ALA A 2 -12.40 10.45 0.81
C ALA A 2 -11.59 10.84 -0.41
N TRP A 3 -10.26 10.71 -0.39
CA TRP A 3 -9.34 10.67 -1.54
C TRP A 3 -9.34 11.86 -2.54
N LYS A 4 -10.42 12.64 -2.59
CA LYS A 4 -10.65 13.77 -3.50
C LYS A 4 -9.78 14.97 -3.13
N ASP A 5 -9.43 15.14 -1.87
CA ASP A 5 -8.74 16.35 -1.40
C ASP A 5 -7.22 16.31 -1.66
N ALA A 6 -6.62 15.11 -1.71
CA ALA A 6 -5.21 14.95 -2.12
C ALA A 6 -4.99 15.31 -3.60
N TYR A 7 -5.98 15.05 -4.47
CA TYR A 7 -5.89 15.37 -5.90
C TYR A 7 -6.26 16.83 -6.24
N GLN A 8 -7.13 17.49 -5.46
CA GLN A 8 -7.44 18.90 -5.71
C GLN A 8 -6.22 19.82 -5.55
N TYR A 9 -5.17 19.39 -4.84
CA TYR A 9 -3.91 20.11 -4.75
C TYR A 9 -2.91 19.78 -5.88
N VAL A 10 -2.91 18.55 -6.40
CA VAL A 10 -2.01 18.14 -7.50
C VAL A 10 -2.42 18.79 -8.84
N GLY A 11 -3.70 19.12 -9.04
CA GLY A 11 -4.17 19.86 -10.22
C GLY A 11 -3.67 21.31 -10.33
N LYS A 12 -3.15 21.91 -9.25
CA LYS A 12 -2.64 23.30 -9.24
C LYS A 12 -1.12 23.42 -9.32
N LEU A 13 -0.38 22.30 -9.20
CA LEU A 13 1.09 22.30 -9.15
C LEU A 13 1.77 22.00 -10.50
N PHE A 14 1.02 21.63 -11.54
CA PHE A 14 1.56 21.47 -12.91
C PHE A 14 1.89 22.79 -13.62
N ASN A 15 1.85 23.94 -12.93
CA ASN A 15 2.33 25.23 -13.40
C ASN A 15 3.19 25.93 -12.35
N LYS A 16 4.30 25.30 -11.94
CA LYS A 16 5.51 26.03 -11.54
C LYS A 16 6.70 25.08 -11.41
N HIS A 17 7.69 25.29 -12.26
CA HIS A 17 9.05 24.97 -11.89
C HIS A 17 9.40 25.78 -10.64
N ASP A 18 9.88 25.13 -9.59
CA ASP A 18 11.08 25.59 -8.91
C ASP A 18 11.80 24.42 -8.26
N LYS A 19 13.11 24.48 -8.38
CA LYS A 19 14.10 23.63 -7.74
C LYS A 19 14.32 24.10 -6.31
N ASP A 20 14.86 23.19 -5.51
CA ASP A 20 15.46 23.38 -4.19
C ASP A 20 14.48 23.47 -3.01
N GLU A 21 14.50 22.45 -2.15
CA GLU A 21 15.12 22.56 -0.81
C GLU A 21 15.02 21.21 -0.08
N LEU A 22 16.17 20.54 0.04
CA LEU A 22 16.41 19.48 1.02
C LEU A 22 16.61 20.15 2.38
N VAL A 23 15.57 20.18 3.22
CA VAL A 23 15.73 20.52 4.64
C VAL A 23 15.65 19.22 5.44
N ALA A 24 16.81 18.84 5.97
CA ALA A 24 16.98 17.81 6.98
C ALA A 24 16.22 18.23 8.25
N ASP A 25 15.23 17.43 8.63
CA ASP A 25 14.48 17.60 9.86
C ASP A 25 15.18 16.79 10.96
N ASP A 26 16.21 17.40 11.54
CA ASP A 26 17.14 16.81 12.48
C ASP A 26 16.83 17.35 13.89
N MET A 27 15.77 16.84 14.51
CA MET A 27 15.46 17.09 15.92
C MET A 27 15.01 15.79 16.60
N HIS A 28 16.01 15.03 17.05
CA HIS A 28 16.06 14.08 18.18
C HIS A 28 17.09 12.96 17.91
N ALA A 29 18.34 13.35 17.64
CA ALA A 29 19.50 12.45 17.51
C ALA A 29 20.01 11.88 18.87
N GLU A 30 19.20 11.90 19.93
CA GLU A 30 19.65 11.51 21.29
C GLU A 30 19.62 9.98 21.56
N SER A 31 19.03 9.17 20.67
CA SER A 31 18.95 7.71 20.90
C SER A 31 19.68 6.83 19.87
N GLY A 32 20.22 7.41 18.79
CA GLY A 32 20.81 6.64 17.68
C GLY A 32 19.80 5.76 16.92
N ARG A 33 18.49 5.86 17.22
CA ARG A 33 17.44 5.11 16.56
C ARG A 33 16.99 5.78 15.26
N GLN A 34 16.71 4.96 14.24
CA GLN A 34 16.24 5.37 12.92
C GLN A 34 14.70 5.36 12.80
N ASP A 35 14.01 4.89 13.83
CA ASP A 35 12.54 4.85 13.93
C ASP A 35 11.96 5.91 14.90
N ALA A 36 12.70 6.99 15.17
CA ALA A 36 12.22 8.11 15.96
C ALA A 36 11.31 9.04 15.16
N SER A 37 10.51 9.83 15.87
CA SER A 37 9.68 10.93 15.32
C SER A 37 8.71 10.50 14.20
N LEU A 38 8.12 9.31 14.35
CA LEU A 38 7.10 8.82 13.43
C LEU A 38 5.70 9.24 13.88
N PRO A 39 4.75 9.38 12.93
CA PRO A 39 3.34 9.59 13.24
C PRO A 39 2.80 8.62 14.29
N LEU A 40 1.82 9.09 15.06
CA LEU A 40 1.20 8.33 16.16
C LEU A 40 2.18 7.89 17.27
N GLY A 41 3.40 8.44 17.30
CA GLY A 41 4.44 8.01 18.23
C GLY A 41 4.96 6.59 17.98
N ALA A 42 4.69 6.05 16.79
CA ALA A 42 5.03 4.68 16.41
C ALA A 42 6.54 4.43 16.43
N ARG A 43 6.94 3.20 16.79
CA ARG A 43 8.32 2.70 16.74
C ARG A 43 8.32 1.21 16.43
N ILE A 44 9.45 0.66 16.00
CA ILE A 44 9.62 -0.78 15.90
C ILE A 44 9.53 -1.37 17.31
N GLY A 45 8.62 -2.32 17.48
CA GLY A 45 8.24 -2.92 18.76
C GLY A 45 6.99 -2.31 19.39
N SER A 46 6.47 -1.18 18.89
CA SER A 46 5.22 -0.60 19.39
C SER A 46 4.06 -1.57 19.24
N VAL A 47 3.17 -1.58 20.22
CA VAL A 47 1.95 -2.39 20.22
C VAL A 47 0.85 -1.65 19.48
N VAL A 48 0.17 -2.36 18.59
CA VAL A 48 -0.94 -1.88 17.78
C VAL A 48 -2.23 -2.53 18.27
N ASN A 49 -3.18 -1.69 18.65
CA ASN A 49 -4.55 -2.09 18.95
C ASN A 49 -5.47 -1.56 17.84
N LEU A 50 -5.95 -2.47 17.00
CA LEU A 50 -6.86 -2.16 15.90
C LEU A 50 -8.27 -2.66 16.21
N GLN A 51 -9.25 -1.76 16.15
CA GLN A 51 -10.65 -2.18 16.18
C GLN A 51 -11.02 -2.93 14.89
N LYS A 52 -11.26 -4.24 15.00
CA LYS A 52 -11.47 -5.16 13.87
C LYS A 52 -12.84 -5.04 13.18
N THR A 53 -13.80 -4.30 13.76
CA THR A 53 -15.18 -4.21 13.24
C THR A 53 -15.30 -3.77 11.77
N PRO A 54 -14.54 -2.77 11.27
CA PRO A 54 -14.60 -2.40 9.84
C PRO A 54 -14.16 -3.53 8.91
N LEU A 55 -13.11 -4.27 9.30
CA LEU A 55 -12.60 -5.41 8.52
C LEU A 55 -13.63 -6.55 8.47
N ILE A 56 -14.22 -6.90 9.62
CA ILE A 56 -15.25 -7.93 9.70
C ILE A 56 -16.45 -7.57 8.81
N ARG A 57 -16.88 -6.31 8.83
CA ARG A 57 -17.96 -5.83 7.97
C ARG A 57 -17.60 -5.95 6.49
N ALA A 58 -16.37 -5.59 6.11
CA ALA A 58 -15.90 -5.68 4.73
C ALA A 58 -15.90 -7.12 4.22
N ILE A 59 -15.39 -8.05 5.04
CA ILE A 59 -15.38 -9.49 4.71
C ILE A 59 -16.80 -9.99 4.51
N SER A 60 -17.75 -9.61 5.38
CA SER A 60 -19.17 -9.98 5.22
C SER A 60 -19.84 -9.43 3.95
N GLN A 61 -19.18 -8.48 3.27
CA GLN A 61 -19.60 -7.87 2.01
C GLN A 61 -18.70 -8.29 0.83
N GLY A 62 -17.94 -9.39 0.97
CA GLY A 62 -17.13 -9.94 -0.12
C GLY A 62 -15.78 -9.24 -0.34
N SER A 63 -15.23 -8.61 0.70
CA SER A 63 -13.85 -8.12 0.67
C SER A 63 -12.84 -9.27 0.64
N LEU A 64 -11.75 -9.07 -0.09
CA LEU A 64 -10.57 -9.95 -0.13
C LEU A 64 -9.58 -9.67 1.02
N ILE A 65 -9.88 -8.74 1.92
CA ILE A 65 -8.98 -8.36 3.00
C ILE A 65 -8.72 -9.54 3.95
N ALA A 66 -7.46 -9.77 4.30
CA ALA A 66 -7.10 -10.74 5.32
C ALA A 66 -7.08 -10.09 6.71
N MET A 67 -7.66 -10.77 7.70
CA MET A 67 -7.63 -10.31 9.08
C MET A 67 -6.21 -10.35 9.66
N PRO A 68 -5.87 -9.42 10.58
CA PRO A 68 -4.65 -9.55 11.35
C PRO A 68 -4.79 -10.69 12.36
N ASP A 69 -3.78 -11.54 12.42
CA ASP A 69 -3.66 -12.65 13.36
C ASP A 69 -3.51 -12.13 14.79
N GLU A 70 -3.79 -12.96 15.79
CA GLU A 70 -3.68 -12.56 17.20
C GLU A 70 -2.24 -12.18 17.61
N ALA A 71 -1.24 -12.73 16.92
CA ALA A 71 0.17 -12.42 17.14
C ALA A 71 0.64 -11.13 16.43
N GLU A 72 -0.11 -10.64 15.43
CA GLU A 72 0.25 -9.48 14.60
C GLU A 72 -0.18 -8.17 15.26
N THR A 73 0.26 -7.98 16.50
CA THR A 73 -0.09 -6.84 17.36
C THR A 73 1.08 -5.89 17.56
N ARG A 74 2.18 -6.04 16.82
CA ARG A 74 3.38 -5.23 16.96
C ARG A 74 3.90 -4.74 15.62
N ILE A 75 4.45 -3.53 15.62
CA ILE A 75 5.18 -3.01 14.47
C ILE A 75 6.54 -3.71 14.42
N VAL A 76 6.77 -4.50 13.36
CA VAL A 76 8.01 -5.26 13.15
C VAL A 76 8.96 -4.60 12.16
N ALA A 77 8.46 -3.68 11.34
CA ALA A 77 9.27 -2.87 10.45
C ALA A 77 8.53 -1.60 10.04
N ILE A 78 9.28 -0.63 9.55
CA ILE A 78 8.75 0.68 9.17
C ILE A 78 9.34 1.09 7.83
N SER A 79 8.47 1.50 6.92
CA SER A 79 8.84 2.09 5.65
C SER A 79 8.48 3.56 5.59
N ARG A 80 9.32 4.30 4.86
CA ARG A 80 9.05 5.66 4.37
C ARG A 80 9.05 5.61 2.85
N MET A 81 7.96 6.08 2.25
CA MET A 81 7.84 6.20 0.80
C MET A 81 7.99 7.66 0.37
N GLN A 82 8.98 7.90 -0.48
CA GLN A 82 9.20 9.18 -1.12
C GLN A 82 8.52 9.19 -2.48
N LEU A 83 7.40 9.90 -2.56
CA LEU A 83 6.55 10.05 -3.73
C LEU A 83 6.58 11.51 -4.22
N PRO A 84 6.30 11.80 -5.50
CA PRO A 84 6.21 13.16 -6.05
C PRO A 84 4.87 13.83 -5.67
N ILE A 85 4.46 13.70 -4.41
CA ILE A 85 3.27 14.31 -3.82
C ILE A 85 3.70 15.18 -2.64
N SER A 86 2.88 16.16 -2.28
CA SER A 86 3.08 16.90 -1.04
C SER A 86 2.79 15.98 0.15
N GLY A 87 3.60 16.03 1.22
CA GLY A 87 3.44 15.19 2.41
C GLY A 87 4.37 13.98 2.45
N LYS A 88 4.09 13.04 3.36
CA LYS A 88 4.92 11.86 3.65
C LYS A 88 4.02 10.63 3.79
N MET A 89 4.41 9.53 3.16
CA MET A 89 3.73 8.24 3.29
C MET A 89 4.59 7.26 4.08
N TYR A 90 3.97 6.54 4.99
CA TYR A 90 4.59 5.56 5.87
C TYR A 90 3.87 4.22 5.77
N ARG A 91 4.60 3.12 5.95
CA ARG A 91 4.00 1.80 6.20
C ARG A 91 4.52 1.23 7.51
N TYR A 92 3.63 0.83 8.40
CA TYR A 92 3.95 0.15 9.65
C TYR A 92 3.59 -1.32 9.51
N TYR A 93 4.61 -2.15 9.30
CA TYR A 93 4.44 -3.57 9.05
C TYR A 93 4.10 -4.29 10.36
N LEU A 94 3.00 -5.03 10.34
CA LEU A 94 2.60 -5.96 11.40
C LEU A 94 3.12 -7.37 11.09
N ASN A 95 3.24 -7.68 9.80
CA ASN A 95 3.88 -8.88 9.27
C ASN A 95 4.60 -8.51 7.97
N ARG A 96 5.85 -8.94 7.81
CA ARG A 96 6.70 -8.69 6.63
C ARG A 96 6.74 -9.86 5.63
N ASP A 97 6.07 -10.96 5.96
CA ASP A 97 6.17 -12.25 5.24
C ASP A 97 7.61 -12.79 5.08
N ALA A 98 8.57 -12.24 5.84
CA ALA A 98 9.99 -12.56 5.71
C ALA A 98 10.33 -14.01 6.10
N ASP A 99 9.42 -14.67 6.82
CA ASP A 99 9.59 -16.01 7.40
C ASP A 99 8.78 -17.09 6.65
N GLY A 100 8.10 -16.76 5.55
CA GLY A 100 7.27 -17.72 4.79
C GLY A 100 6.07 -18.25 5.59
N ASN A 101 5.56 -17.44 6.53
CA ASN A 101 4.34 -17.77 7.24
C ASN A 101 3.14 -17.57 6.32
N ASN A 102 2.22 -18.53 6.31
CA ASN A 102 0.98 -18.58 5.50
C ASN A 102 0.01 -17.37 5.62
N GLY A 103 0.40 -16.25 6.23
CA GLY A 103 -0.43 -15.06 6.44
C GLY A 103 -0.14 -13.88 5.52
N GLY A 104 0.96 -13.90 4.76
CA GLY A 104 1.34 -12.81 3.85
C GLY A 104 1.71 -11.50 4.57
N GLU A 105 2.15 -10.52 3.79
CA GLU A 105 2.51 -9.20 4.31
C GLU A 105 1.26 -8.43 4.77
N LYS A 106 1.33 -7.78 5.94
CA LYS A 106 0.25 -6.93 6.47
C LYS A 106 0.84 -5.68 7.09
N PHE A 107 0.27 -4.53 6.77
CA PHE A 107 0.75 -3.25 7.28
C PHE A 107 -0.36 -2.21 7.39
N LEU A 108 -0.11 -1.20 8.21
CA LEU A 108 -0.87 0.05 8.21
C LEU A 108 -0.18 1.03 7.28
N GLN A 109 -0.88 1.60 6.31
CA GLN A 109 -0.37 2.68 5.47
C GLN A 109 -0.92 4.02 5.97
N LEU A 110 -0.03 4.97 6.18
CA LEU A 110 -0.37 6.30 6.68
C LEU A 110 0.10 7.34 5.69
N TYR A 111 -0.78 8.27 5.35
CA TYR A 111 -0.41 9.48 4.63
C TYR A 111 -0.57 10.68 5.55
N CYS A 112 0.52 11.40 5.74
CA CYS A 112 0.55 12.68 6.45
C CYS A 112 0.78 13.80 5.44
N ASP A 113 0.08 14.91 5.59
CA ASP A 113 0.27 16.07 4.72
C ASP A 113 1.60 16.80 4.98
N ALA A 114 1.81 17.93 4.30
CA ALA A 114 3.01 18.75 4.47
C ALA A 114 3.18 19.36 5.88
N SER A 115 2.10 19.48 6.66
CA SER A 115 2.14 19.93 8.05
C SER A 115 2.45 18.79 9.04
N GLY A 116 2.44 17.54 8.56
CA GLY A 116 2.66 16.35 9.37
C GLY A 116 1.38 15.82 10.02
N GLU A 117 0.22 16.36 9.69
CA GLU A 117 -1.07 15.86 10.17
C GLU A 117 -1.48 14.60 9.40
N LEU A 118 -1.98 13.59 10.12
CA LEU A 118 -2.47 12.35 9.54
C LEU A 118 -3.77 12.61 8.77
N GLN A 119 -3.75 12.38 7.45
CA GLN A 119 -4.90 12.58 6.58
C GLN A 119 -5.56 11.26 6.16
N GLU A 120 -4.80 10.18 6.06
CA GLU A 120 -5.33 8.88 5.68
C GLU A 120 -4.64 7.74 6.43
N LEU A 121 -5.43 6.74 6.80
CA LEU A 121 -5.00 5.48 7.37
C LEU A 121 -5.66 4.33 6.62
N LEU A 122 -4.86 3.41 6.09
CA LEU A 122 -5.32 2.17 5.48
C LEU A 122 -4.78 0.98 6.26
N TYR A 123 -5.58 -0.08 6.39
CA TYR A 123 -5.07 -1.41 6.70
C TYR A 123 -4.92 -2.20 5.41
N CYS A 124 -3.73 -2.74 5.18
CA CYS A 124 -3.35 -3.44 3.96
C CYS A 124 -2.98 -4.89 4.27
N SER A 125 -3.45 -5.82 3.44
CA SER A 125 -3.06 -7.23 3.46
C SER A 125 -2.68 -7.72 2.08
N HIS A 126 -1.61 -8.49 2.00
CA HIS A 126 -1.11 -9.08 0.77
C HIS A 126 -2.11 -10.09 0.19
N LEU A 127 -2.42 -9.92 -1.08
CA LEU A 127 -3.24 -10.86 -1.84
C LEU A 127 -2.34 -11.86 -2.57
N THR A 128 -1.42 -11.35 -3.38
CA THR A 128 -0.51 -12.17 -4.18
C THR A 128 0.67 -11.37 -4.70
N ARG A 129 1.72 -12.11 -5.07
CA ARG A 129 2.91 -11.60 -5.74
C ARG A 129 3.05 -12.27 -7.10
N LEU A 130 3.29 -11.45 -8.12
CA LEU A 130 3.63 -11.88 -9.47
C LEU A 130 5.07 -11.50 -9.78
N ILE A 131 5.81 -12.41 -10.41
CA ILE A 131 7.15 -12.11 -10.95
C ILE A 131 6.98 -11.98 -12.46
N PRO A 132 7.14 -10.79 -13.05
CA PRO A 132 7.05 -10.62 -14.49
C PRO A 132 8.10 -11.49 -15.19
N GLU A 133 7.66 -12.34 -16.13
CA GLU A 133 8.55 -13.27 -16.83
C GLU A 133 9.11 -12.67 -18.13
N THR A 134 8.36 -11.76 -18.76
CA THR A 134 8.72 -11.11 -20.01
C THR A 134 8.94 -9.60 -19.85
N VAL A 135 9.63 -9.00 -20.81
CA VAL A 135 9.82 -7.54 -20.85
C VAL A 135 8.46 -6.87 -21.02
N GLU A 136 7.62 -7.42 -21.87
CA GLU A 136 6.27 -6.94 -22.16
C GLU A 136 5.39 -6.93 -20.89
N ASP A 137 5.44 -8.00 -20.09
CA ASP A 137 4.73 -8.06 -18.80
C ASP A 137 5.25 -6.97 -17.85
N GLN A 138 6.57 -6.84 -17.74
CA GLN A 138 7.19 -5.83 -16.90
C GLN A 138 6.77 -4.42 -17.35
N GLN A 139 6.74 -4.16 -18.66
CA GLN A 139 6.32 -2.87 -19.22
C GLN A 139 4.86 -2.54 -18.90
N ALA A 140 3.97 -3.54 -18.99
CA ALA A 140 2.57 -3.38 -18.60
C ALA A 140 2.45 -2.99 -17.13
N PHE A 141 3.19 -3.63 -16.23
CA PHE A 141 3.18 -3.32 -14.79
C PHE A 141 3.99 -2.06 -14.42
N LEU A 142 4.70 -1.46 -15.37
CA LEU A 142 5.33 -0.15 -15.21
C LEU A 142 4.50 1.00 -15.81
N GLY A 143 3.38 0.68 -16.48
CA GLY A 143 2.57 1.65 -17.22
C GLY A 143 3.30 2.25 -18.42
N GLU A 144 4.25 1.52 -19.02
CA GLU A 144 4.96 1.97 -20.21
C GLU A 144 4.03 1.98 -21.43
N ASN A 145 4.32 2.86 -22.40
CA ASN A 145 3.52 3.02 -23.62
C ASN A 145 2.04 3.43 -23.41
N GLY A 146 1.66 3.86 -22.20
CA GLY A 146 0.32 4.37 -21.92
C GLY A 146 -0.75 3.27 -21.82
N ALA A 147 -0.37 2.07 -21.39
CA ALA A 147 -1.28 0.94 -21.18
C ALA A 147 -0.86 0.10 -19.96
N GLY A 148 -1.77 -0.73 -19.46
CA GLY A 148 -1.52 -1.63 -18.33
C GLY A 148 -1.75 -0.93 -16.98
N LEU A 149 -0.72 -0.89 -16.13
CA LEU A 149 -0.81 -0.21 -14.83
C LEU A 149 -1.05 1.29 -15.05
N GLY A 150 -2.25 1.76 -14.71
CA GLY A 150 -2.72 3.10 -15.04
C GLY A 150 -3.96 3.13 -15.94
N ASP A 151 -4.36 1.99 -16.52
CA ASP A 151 -5.63 1.86 -17.23
C ASP A 151 -6.81 2.17 -16.30
N ARG A 152 -7.92 2.66 -16.86
CA ARG A 152 -9.12 3.04 -16.09
C ARG A 152 -9.70 1.88 -15.28
N ASN A 153 -9.65 0.65 -15.80
CA ASN A 153 -10.27 -0.51 -15.18
C ASN A 153 -9.24 -1.61 -14.98
N TYR A 154 -9.35 -2.35 -13.89
CA TYR A 154 -8.60 -3.56 -13.63
C TYR A 154 -9.56 -4.70 -13.27
N SER A 155 -9.45 -5.82 -13.97
CA SER A 155 -10.24 -7.02 -13.68
C SER A 155 -9.38 -8.04 -12.95
N LEU A 156 -9.75 -8.36 -11.70
CA LEU A 156 -9.17 -9.47 -10.95
C LEU A 156 -10.00 -10.72 -11.20
N TRP A 157 -9.42 -11.72 -11.85
CA TRP A 157 -10.13 -12.92 -12.25
C TRP A 157 -10.12 -13.97 -11.15
N ARG A 158 -11.23 -14.68 -10.98
CA ARG A 158 -11.36 -15.77 -9.99
C ARG A 158 -10.28 -16.83 -10.15
N GLU A 159 -9.96 -17.20 -11.39
CA GLU A 159 -8.93 -18.20 -11.72
C GLU A 159 -7.54 -17.81 -11.22
N GLN A 160 -7.21 -16.51 -11.15
CA GLN A 160 -5.94 -16.04 -10.61
C GLN A 160 -5.82 -16.30 -9.11
N LEU A 161 -6.93 -16.30 -8.38
CA LEU A 161 -6.94 -16.61 -6.95
C LEU A 161 -6.94 -18.12 -6.69
N VAL A 162 -7.60 -18.90 -7.57
CA VAL A 162 -7.52 -20.38 -7.54
C VAL A 162 -6.08 -20.84 -7.71
N SER A 163 -5.34 -20.28 -8.67
CA SER A 163 -3.97 -20.71 -8.97
C SER A 163 -2.97 -20.46 -7.84
N ILE A 164 -3.28 -19.53 -6.94
CA ILE A 164 -2.48 -19.20 -5.76
C ILE A 164 -3.02 -19.82 -4.46
N GLY A 165 -4.01 -20.72 -4.56
CA GLY A 165 -4.44 -21.58 -3.45
C GLY A 165 -5.64 -21.09 -2.63
N TRP A 166 -6.43 -20.14 -3.12
CA TRP A 166 -7.70 -19.79 -2.46
C TRP A 166 -8.69 -20.95 -2.54
N ASP A 167 -9.38 -21.22 -1.43
CA ASP A 167 -10.38 -22.27 -1.37
C ASP A 167 -11.70 -21.84 -2.02
N GLU A 168 -12.45 -22.83 -2.51
CA GLU A 168 -13.70 -22.61 -3.25
C GLU A 168 -14.76 -21.86 -2.44
N ALA A 169 -14.87 -22.12 -1.13
CA ALA A 169 -15.86 -21.46 -0.28
C ALA A 169 -15.54 -19.97 -0.09
N SER A 170 -14.27 -19.61 0.10
CA SER A 170 -13.83 -18.22 0.13
C SER A 170 -14.07 -17.51 -1.20
N LEU A 171 -13.78 -18.17 -2.32
CA LEU A 171 -14.02 -17.61 -3.64
C LEU A 171 -15.51 -17.40 -3.92
N ASP A 172 -16.37 -18.36 -3.57
CA ASP A 172 -17.82 -18.23 -3.71
C ASP A 172 -18.37 -17.08 -2.86
N SER A 173 -17.85 -16.91 -1.64
CA SER A 173 -18.25 -15.80 -0.78
C SER A 173 -17.89 -14.43 -1.36
N VAL A 174 -16.79 -14.33 -2.10
CA VAL A 174 -16.29 -13.05 -2.63
C VAL A 174 -16.85 -12.74 -4.02
N PHE A 175 -16.88 -13.74 -4.90
CA PHE A 175 -17.25 -13.58 -6.30
C PHE A 175 -18.74 -13.84 -6.54
N SER A 176 -19.41 -14.58 -5.64
CA SER A 176 -20.74 -15.13 -5.91
C SER A 176 -20.75 -15.84 -7.27
N ASP A 177 -21.61 -15.42 -8.21
CA ASP A 177 -21.70 -15.98 -9.56
C ASP A 177 -20.78 -15.30 -10.59
N ALA A 178 -19.95 -14.33 -10.19
CA ALA A 178 -19.09 -13.59 -11.11
C ALA A 178 -17.75 -14.29 -11.38
N ASP A 179 -17.25 -14.21 -12.61
CA ASP A 179 -15.91 -14.74 -12.96
C ASP A 179 -14.76 -13.77 -12.60
N SER A 180 -15.09 -12.50 -12.37
CA SER A 180 -14.11 -11.45 -12.08
C SER A 180 -14.67 -10.36 -11.18
N LEU A 181 -13.77 -9.69 -10.46
CA LEU A 181 -14.03 -8.46 -9.74
C LEU A 181 -13.50 -7.29 -10.55
N GLN A 182 -14.33 -6.28 -10.73
CA GLN A 182 -13.98 -5.07 -11.47
C GLN A 182 -13.59 -3.97 -10.49
N TYR A 183 -12.40 -3.41 -10.67
CA TYR A 183 -11.94 -2.24 -9.96
C TYR A 183 -11.73 -1.09 -10.95
N GLU A 184 -12.04 0.11 -10.50
CA GLU A 184 -11.80 1.35 -11.24
C GLU A 184 -10.60 2.08 -10.65
N ARG A 185 -9.80 2.71 -11.51
CA ARG A 185 -8.61 3.45 -11.10
C ARG A 185 -8.97 4.58 -10.15
N ASP A 186 -8.41 4.54 -8.94
CA ASP A 186 -8.65 5.52 -7.88
C ASP A 186 -7.57 6.59 -7.92
N ALA A 187 -7.38 7.24 -9.07
CA ALA A 187 -6.38 8.28 -9.23
C ALA A 187 -6.81 9.25 -10.32
N GLY A 188 -6.20 10.43 -10.40
CA GLY A 188 -6.31 11.32 -11.57
C GLY A 188 -7.75 11.63 -12.02
N ASP A 189 -7.92 11.85 -13.32
CA ASP A 189 -9.23 12.10 -13.93
C ASP A 189 -9.93 10.76 -14.27
N PRO A 190 -11.15 10.50 -13.77
CA PRO A 190 -11.91 9.29 -14.11
C PRO A 190 -12.28 9.17 -15.59
N ALA A 191 -12.33 10.28 -16.32
CA ALA A 191 -12.66 10.28 -17.75
C ALA A 191 -11.47 9.86 -18.64
N GLN A 192 -10.24 9.84 -18.11
CA GLN A 192 -9.06 9.41 -18.85
C GLN A 192 -8.96 7.89 -18.88
N GLU A 193 -8.80 7.33 -20.08
CA GLU A 193 -8.60 5.89 -20.27
C GLU A 193 -7.30 5.39 -19.61
N PHE A 194 -6.28 6.26 -19.54
CA PHE A 194 -5.00 5.96 -18.91
C PHE A 194 -4.50 7.17 -18.11
N VAL A 195 -3.96 6.90 -16.92
CA VAL A 195 -3.18 7.84 -16.10
C VAL A 195 -1.89 7.15 -15.70
N ALA A 196 -0.75 7.81 -15.90
CA ALA A 196 0.55 7.24 -15.56
C ALA A 196 0.62 6.87 -14.06
N PRO A 197 1.20 5.71 -13.72
CA PRO A 197 1.36 5.28 -12.33
C PRO A 197 2.35 6.19 -11.59
N PHE A 198 2.16 6.25 -10.28
CA PHE A 198 3.07 6.96 -9.39
C PHE A 198 4.40 6.24 -9.34
N LYS A 199 5.48 7.00 -9.29
CA LYS A 199 6.84 6.48 -9.13
C LYS A 199 7.45 7.05 -7.86
N GLY A 200 8.14 6.24 -7.08
CA GLY A 200 8.80 6.68 -5.87
C GLY A 200 9.85 5.71 -5.39
N VAL A 201 10.43 6.05 -4.24
CA VAL A 201 11.43 5.23 -3.56
C VAL A 201 10.93 4.87 -2.18
N GLU A 202 10.96 3.59 -1.87
CA GLU A 202 10.70 3.08 -0.54
C GLU A 202 12.02 2.79 0.18
N THR A 203 12.12 3.24 1.42
CA THR A 203 13.18 2.85 2.35
C THR A 203 12.53 2.24 3.58
N ARG A 204 12.75 0.94 3.78
CA ARG A 204 12.26 0.17 4.93
C ARG A 204 13.40 -0.14 5.88
N ILE A 205 13.16 0.08 7.16
CA ILE A 205 14.02 -0.35 8.25
C ILE A 205 13.35 -1.50 9.01
N ASP A 206 14.13 -2.53 9.28
CA ASP A 206 13.67 -3.77 9.91
C ASP A 206 14.14 -3.89 11.37
N ASP A 207 14.99 -2.96 11.82
CA ASP A 207 15.40 -2.82 13.21
C ASP A 207 15.54 -1.34 13.60
N ALA A 208 15.49 -1.08 14.91
CA ALA A 208 15.52 0.27 15.46
C ALA A 208 16.80 1.07 15.13
N ALA A 209 17.93 0.40 14.89
CA ALA A 209 19.18 1.05 14.50
C ALA A 209 19.30 1.24 12.97
N GLY A 210 18.37 0.70 12.18
CA GLY A 210 18.37 0.78 10.72
C GLY A 210 19.52 0.04 10.06
N LYS A 211 20.03 -1.04 10.69
CA LYS A 211 21.11 -1.86 10.12
C LYS A 211 20.58 -2.88 9.11
N LEU A 212 19.36 -3.34 9.33
CA LEU A 212 18.60 -4.26 8.49
C LEU A 212 17.45 -3.50 7.82
N GLY A 213 17.10 -3.95 6.62
CA GLY A 213 16.08 -3.29 5.83
C GLY A 213 16.28 -3.43 4.34
N LEU A 214 15.55 -2.62 3.58
CA LEU A 214 15.66 -2.56 2.13
C LEU A 214 15.44 -1.16 1.58
N GLN A 215 15.93 -0.98 0.36
CA GLN A 215 15.59 0.17 -0.47
C GLN A 215 15.13 -0.34 -1.84
N GLN A 216 14.03 0.20 -2.33
CA GLN A 216 13.44 -0.20 -3.61
C GLN A 216 12.79 0.97 -4.35
N ASP A 217 12.79 0.88 -5.67
CA ASP A 217 11.90 1.70 -6.49
C ASP A 217 10.50 1.10 -6.47
N VAL A 218 9.49 1.95 -6.41
CA VAL A 218 8.08 1.55 -6.42
C VAL A 218 7.38 2.28 -7.54
N VAL A 219 6.68 1.53 -8.40
CA VAL A 219 5.73 2.05 -9.37
C VAL A 219 4.36 1.51 -8.98
N PHE A 220 3.40 2.37 -8.63
CA PHE A 220 2.13 1.91 -8.10
C PHE A 220 0.92 2.66 -8.65
N MET A 221 -0.21 1.97 -8.66
CA MET A 221 -1.51 2.55 -8.96
C MET A 221 -2.58 1.94 -8.04
N PRO A 222 -3.37 2.76 -7.34
CA PRO A 222 -4.53 2.29 -6.59
C PRO A 222 -5.75 2.14 -7.52
N TYR A 223 -6.51 1.08 -7.28
CA TYR A 223 -7.80 0.80 -7.87
C TYR A 223 -8.81 0.58 -6.76
N ARG A 224 -10.09 0.83 -7.03
CA ARG A 224 -11.18 0.77 -6.04
C ARG A 224 -12.37 0.03 -6.61
N ARG A 225 -13.03 -0.75 -5.76
CA ARG A 225 -14.39 -1.24 -6.00
C ARG A 225 -15.30 -0.96 -4.82
N SER A 226 -16.59 -0.85 -5.08
CA SER A 226 -17.61 -0.82 -4.02
C SER A 226 -17.88 -2.25 -3.54
N LEU A 227 -17.98 -2.43 -2.23
CA LEU A 227 -18.37 -3.70 -1.60
C LEU A 227 -19.88 -3.82 -1.38
N ASN A 228 -20.61 -2.72 -1.51
CA ASN A 228 -22.06 -2.70 -1.42
C ASN A 228 -22.67 -1.79 -2.50
N GLU A 229 -23.95 -2.02 -2.81
CA GLU A 229 -24.67 -1.24 -3.83
C GLU A 229 -24.76 0.24 -3.47
N ALA A 230 -24.74 0.57 -2.18
CA ALA A 230 -24.80 1.95 -1.69
C ALA A 230 -23.47 2.72 -1.92
N GLY A 231 -22.36 2.03 -2.22
CA GLY A 231 -21.04 2.64 -2.37
C GLY A 231 -20.46 3.24 -1.08
N GLU A 232 -21.05 2.93 0.07
CA GLU A 232 -20.60 3.44 1.37
C GLU A 232 -19.33 2.76 1.86
N GLN A 233 -19.10 1.54 1.37
CA GLN A 233 -17.96 0.74 1.73
C GLN A 233 -17.21 0.34 0.46
N SER A 234 -15.91 0.63 0.45
CA SER A 234 -15.05 0.37 -0.70
C SER A 234 -13.80 -0.39 -0.27
N GLU A 235 -13.34 -1.23 -1.16
CA GLU A 235 -12.05 -1.91 -1.07
C GLU A 235 -11.10 -1.32 -2.11
N LEU A 236 -9.85 -1.16 -1.72
CA LEU A 236 -8.77 -0.76 -2.61
C LEU A 236 -7.95 -1.99 -3.01
N LEU A 237 -7.61 -2.07 -4.29
CA LEU A 237 -6.55 -2.92 -4.82
C LEU A 237 -5.35 -2.02 -5.13
N LEU A 238 -4.29 -2.15 -4.35
CA LEU A 238 -3.04 -1.44 -4.58
C LEU A 238 -2.13 -2.38 -5.36
N ILE A 239 -1.82 -2.02 -6.61
CA ILE A 239 -0.89 -2.77 -7.45
C ILE A 239 0.43 -2.00 -7.47
N SER A 240 1.50 -2.62 -7.01
CA SER A 240 2.83 -2.03 -6.94
C SER A 240 3.89 -2.92 -7.54
N THR A 241 4.57 -2.41 -8.57
CA THR A 241 5.81 -2.99 -9.08
C THR A 241 6.97 -2.48 -8.25
N GLU A 242 7.69 -3.39 -7.61
CA GLU A 242 8.81 -3.08 -6.74
C GLU A 242 10.11 -3.58 -7.38
N ILE A 243 11.11 -2.71 -7.45
CA ILE A 243 12.42 -3.01 -8.00
C ILE A 243 13.43 -2.83 -6.87
N LEU A 244 13.88 -3.95 -6.30
CA LEU A 244 14.83 -3.96 -5.21
C LEU A 244 16.16 -3.36 -5.67
N ARG A 245 16.69 -2.41 -4.89
CA ARG A 245 18.02 -1.81 -5.10
C ARG A 245 19.04 -2.45 -4.16
N SER A 246 18.67 -2.56 -2.89
CA SER A 246 19.52 -3.13 -1.85
C SER A 246 18.69 -3.74 -0.72
N LYS A 247 19.27 -4.76 -0.07
CA LYS A 247 18.74 -5.41 1.12
C LYS A 247 19.89 -5.67 2.09
N ASP A 248 19.75 -5.25 3.33
CA ASP A 248 20.75 -5.42 4.40
C ASP A 248 22.17 -4.99 3.97
N GLY A 249 22.26 -3.87 3.24
CA GLY A 249 23.52 -3.31 2.73
C GLY A 249 24.09 -4.02 1.49
N SER A 250 23.49 -5.11 1.02
CA SER A 250 23.89 -5.81 -0.20
C SER A 250 23.05 -5.37 -1.38
N SER A 251 23.71 -5.02 -2.49
CA SER A 251 23.02 -4.75 -3.75
C SER A 251 22.44 -6.05 -4.30
N LYS A 252 21.13 -6.07 -4.54
CA LYS A 252 20.40 -7.17 -5.16
C LYS A 252 19.34 -6.56 -6.05
N ARG A 253 19.30 -6.96 -7.32
CA ARG A 253 18.23 -6.60 -8.23
C ARG A 253 17.20 -7.72 -8.22
N ASP A 254 15.98 -7.38 -7.87
CA ASP A 254 14.81 -8.26 -7.85
C ASP A 254 13.62 -7.42 -8.32
N ILE A 255 12.72 -7.99 -9.10
CA ILE A 255 11.53 -7.29 -9.61
C ILE A 255 10.32 -8.17 -9.36
N HIS A 256 9.35 -7.62 -8.65
CA HIS A 256 8.08 -8.29 -8.40
C HIS A 256 6.94 -7.27 -8.41
N VAL A 257 5.72 -7.77 -8.59
CA VAL A 257 4.48 -7.00 -8.57
C VAL A 257 3.65 -7.52 -7.43
N ASP A 258 3.37 -6.66 -6.46
CA ASP A 258 2.52 -6.98 -5.33
C ASP A 258 1.11 -6.44 -5.54
N PHE A 259 0.15 -7.30 -5.20
CA PHE A 259 -1.26 -6.98 -5.13
C PHE A 259 -1.64 -6.94 -3.66
N MET A 260 -1.98 -5.75 -3.18
CA MET A 260 -2.42 -5.53 -1.80
C MET A 260 -3.90 -5.16 -1.78
N ILE A 261 -4.65 -5.77 -0.89
CA ILE A 261 -6.01 -5.33 -0.58
C ILE A 261 -5.92 -4.35 0.58
N ALA A 262 -6.58 -3.21 0.47
CA ALA A 262 -6.58 -2.18 1.49
C ALA A 262 -7.99 -1.68 1.83
N LEU A 263 -8.20 -1.39 3.11
CA LEU A 263 -9.42 -0.79 3.63
C LEU A 263 -9.12 0.50 4.37
N PRO A 264 -9.85 1.60 4.08
CA PRO A 264 -9.77 2.83 4.85
C PRO A 264 -10.20 2.60 6.29
N LEU A 265 -9.46 3.21 7.22
CA LEU A 265 -9.75 3.20 8.65
C LEU A 265 -9.85 4.63 9.17
N GLU A 266 -10.78 4.82 10.11
CA GLU A 266 -10.83 6.01 10.96
C GLU A 266 -9.66 5.96 11.95
N ALA A 267 -8.94 7.07 12.14
CA ALA A 267 -7.75 7.11 13.00
C ALA A 267 -8.06 6.71 14.46
N GLU A 268 -9.27 6.99 14.93
CA GLU A 268 -9.76 6.66 16.27
C GLU A 268 -9.88 5.14 16.51
N ARG A 269 -9.85 4.34 15.44
CA ARG A 269 -9.89 2.88 15.50
C ARG A 269 -8.53 2.25 15.71
N LEU A 270 -7.47 3.06 15.70
CA LEU A 270 -6.10 2.64 15.87
C LEU A 270 -5.49 3.28 17.12
N LEU A 271 -4.92 2.44 17.98
CA LEU A 271 -4.08 2.87 19.09
C LEU A 271 -2.67 2.29 18.90
N VAL A 272 -1.65 3.13 19.02
CA VAL A 272 -0.24 2.74 18.98
C VAL A 272 0.42 3.10 20.32
N GLN A 273 1.13 2.16 20.93
CA GLN A 273 1.76 2.28 22.25
C GLN A 273 3.21 1.82 22.26
#